data_AF-A0A960T2C9-F1
#
_entry.id   AF-A0A960T2C9-F1
#
_cell.length_a   1.000
_cell.length_b   1.000
_cell.length_c   1.000
_cell.angle_alpha   90.00
_cell.angle_beta   90.00
_cell.angle_gamma   90.00
#
_symmetry.space_group_name_H-M   'P 1'
#
loop_
_entity.id
_entity.type
_entity.pdbx_description
1 polymer ?
#
loop_
_entity_poly.entity_id
_entity_poly.type
_entity_poly.pdbx_seq_one_letter_code
_entity_poly.pdbx_strand_id
1 'polypeptide(L)'
;HSVGGGFNATLYWAMIADTADFSEWKFKVRTTGIVFSATTCSQKIGMGIGGAVAGMMLTSFGYVAGALQTAQANQGILLLVSLIPAAGFLIVAALFRAYGLTEDMCATIRGDLAARRSDPA
;
A
#
# COMPACT_ATOMS: atom_id res chain seq x y z
N HIS A 1 -3.55 23.03 7.28
CA HIS A 1 -3.94 21.90 8.15
C HIS A 1 -3.71 20.57 7.42
N SER A 2 -2.46 20.04 7.37
CA SER A 2 -2.22 18.69 6.81
C SER A 2 -1.01 17.99 7.46
N VAL A 3 -0.71 18.25 8.74
CA VAL A 3 0.45 17.65 9.45
C VAL A 3 0.33 16.12 9.55
N GLY A 4 -0.88 15.55 9.48
CA GLY A 4 -1.10 14.09 9.56
C GLY A 4 -0.80 13.29 8.28
N GLY A 5 -0.74 13.94 7.10
CA GLY A 5 -0.54 13.22 5.83
C GLY A 5 0.90 12.72 5.65
N GLY A 6 1.88 13.48 6.13
CA GLY A 6 3.30 13.14 5.99
C GLY A 6 3.72 11.93 6.81
N PHE A 7 3.15 11.76 8.01
CA PHE A 7 3.51 10.69 8.94
C PHE A 7 3.16 9.29 8.41
N ASN A 8 1.98 9.14 7.79
CA ASN A 8 1.58 7.87 7.19
C ASN A 8 2.48 7.49 6.00
N ALA A 9 2.85 8.47 5.17
CA ALA A 9 3.73 8.23 4.04
C ALA A 9 5.14 7.83 4.49
N THR A 10 5.72 8.49 5.49
CA THR A 10 7.05 8.12 6.01
C THR A 10 7.05 6.77 6.70
N LEU A 11 6.01 6.44 7.48
CA LEU A 11 5.87 5.11 8.07
C LEU A 11 5.77 4.02 7.01
N TYR A 12 4.99 4.22 5.95
CA TYR A 12 4.84 3.25 4.87
C TYR A 12 6.17 2.92 4.21
N TRP A 13 6.97 3.94 3.86
CA TRP A 13 8.29 3.74 3.28
C TRP A 13 9.29 3.10 4.27
N ALA A 14 9.19 3.43 5.57
CA ALA A 14 10.00 2.78 6.60
C ALA A 14 9.68 1.28 6.72
N MET A 15 8.40 0.89 6.68
CA MET A 15 8.00 -0.53 6.70
C MET A 15 8.51 -1.31 5.48
N ILE A 16 8.53 -0.69 4.31
CA ILE A 16 9.09 -1.29 3.09
C ILE A 16 10.60 -1.50 3.25
N ALA A 17 11.32 -0.54 3.84
CA ALA A 17 12.74 -0.66 4.14
C ALA A 17 13.01 -1.80 5.14
N ASP A 18 12.24 -1.88 6.24
CA ASP A 18 12.35 -2.97 7.22
C ASP A 18 12.09 -4.35 6.59
N THR A 19 11.14 -4.43 5.65
CA THR A 19 10.86 -5.65 4.88
C THR A 19 12.04 -6.03 3.97
N ALA A 20 12.68 -5.04 3.34
CA ALA A 20 13.87 -5.27 2.53
C ALA A 20 15.03 -5.79 3.40
N ASP A 21 15.23 -5.21 4.59
CA ASP A 21 16.25 -5.67 5.55
C ASP A 21 15.98 -7.10 6.03
N PHE A 22 14.71 -7.46 6.28
CA PHE A 22 14.33 -8.84 6.60
C PHE A 22 14.67 -9.83 5.46
N SER A 23 14.39 -9.44 4.22
CA SER A 23 14.70 -10.27 3.05
C SER A 23 16.22 -10.45 2.88
N GLU A 24 17.00 -9.40 3.13
CA GLU A 24 18.47 -9.46 3.12
C GLU A 24 19.00 -10.37 4.23
N TRP A 25 18.44 -10.28 5.44
CA TRP A 25 18.83 -11.13 6.57
C TRP A 25 18.57 -12.62 6.30
N LYS A 26 17.39 -12.94 5.75
CA LYS A 26 16.96 -14.32 5.50
C LYS A 26 17.66 -14.95 4.28
N PHE A 27 17.81 -14.20 3.19
CA PHE A 27 18.31 -14.73 1.93
C PHE A 27 19.78 -14.38 1.66
N LYS A 28 20.40 -13.52 2.48
CA LYS A 28 21.77 -13.00 2.31
C LYS A 28 22.03 -12.31 0.95
N VAL A 29 20.97 -11.86 0.28
CA VAL A 29 21.05 -11.12 -1.00
C VAL A 29 20.40 -9.76 -0.83
N ARG A 30 21.00 -8.72 -1.42
CA ARG A 30 20.47 -7.36 -1.34
C ARG A 30 19.26 -7.22 -2.27
N THR A 31 18.05 -7.26 -1.72
CA THR A 31 16.79 -7.31 -2.47
C THR A 31 16.04 -5.96 -2.51
N THR A 32 16.63 -4.88 -2.00
CA THR A 32 15.99 -3.54 -1.90
C THR A 32 15.38 -3.06 -3.22
N GLY A 33 16.08 -3.25 -4.35
CA GLY A 33 15.57 -2.87 -5.68
C GLY A 33 14.36 -3.68 -6.15
N ILE A 34 14.31 -4.98 -5.79
CA ILE A 34 13.19 -5.86 -6.12
C ILE A 34 11.98 -5.51 -5.27
N VAL A 35 12.16 -5.25 -3.96
CA VAL A 35 11.07 -4.84 -3.07
C VAL A 35 10.45 -3.51 -3.50
N PHE A 36 11.28 -2.52 -3.83
CA PHE A 36 10.80 -1.22 -4.31
C PHE A 36 10.05 -1.33 -5.64
N SER A 37 10.59 -2.10 -6.59
CA SER A 37 9.97 -2.32 -7.90
C SER A 37 8.66 -3.10 -7.79
N ALA A 38 8.61 -4.13 -6.93
CA ALA A 38 7.39 -4.87 -6.64
C ALA A 38 6.31 -3.97 -6.04
N THR A 39 6.67 -3.12 -5.07
CA THR A 39 5.76 -2.17 -4.43
C THR A 39 5.13 -1.22 -5.46
N THR A 40 5.96 -0.60 -6.30
CA THR A 40 5.48 0.34 -7.32
C THR A 40 4.66 -0.34 -8.41
N CYS A 41 5.00 -1.58 -8.78
CA CYS A 41 4.20 -2.39 -9.70
C CYS A 41 2.81 -2.70 -9.10
N SER A 42 2.76 -3.17 -7.86
CA SER A 42 1.51 -3.44 -7.15
C SER A 42 0.65 -2.19 -7.04
N GLN A 43 1.25 -1.02 -6.80
CA GLN A 43 0.52 0.25 -6.78
C GLN A 43 -0.10 0.58 -8.14
N LYS A 44 0.64 0.43 -9.24
CA LYS A 44 0.11 0.65 -10.61
C LYS A 44 -1.03 -0.31 -10.93
N ILE A 45 -0.88 -1.59 -10.58
CA ILE A 45 -1.93 -2.60 -10.76
C ILE A 45 -3.17 -2.21 -9.95
N GLY A 46 -2.99 -1.83 -8.68
CA GLY A 46 -4.09 -1.38 -7.82
C GLY A 46 -4.81 -0.15 -8.36
N MET A 47 -4.07 0.83 -8.90
CA MET A 47 -4.66 2.02 -9.55
C MET A 47 -5.42 1.64 -10.82
N GLY A 48 -4.91 0.71 -11.63
CA GLY A 48 -5.59 0.21 -12.82
C GLY A 48 -6.89 -0.51 -12.49
N ILE A 49 -6.85 -1.44 -11.53
CA ILE A 49 -8.03 -2.18 -11.08
C ILE A 49 -9.05 -1.22 -10.44
N GLY A 50 -8.59 -0.33 -9.55
CA GLY A 50 -9.45 0.67 -8.90
C GLY A 50 -10.12 1.60 -9.90
N GLY A 51 -9.38 2.08 -10.90
CA GLY A 51 -9.91 2.90 -11.98
C GLY A 51 -10.93 2.15 -12.85
N ALA A 52 -10.67 0.88 -13.17
CA ALA A 52 -11.61 0.04 -13.93
C ALA A 52 -12.92 -0.20 -13.16
N VAL A 53 -12.84 -0.52 -11.87
CA VAL A 53 -14.01 -0.70 -11.01
C VAL A 53 -14.79 0.60 -10.86
N ALA A 54 -14.09 1.73 -10.64
CA ALA A 54 -14.71 3.04 -10.58
C ALA A 54 -15.46 3.37 -11.89
N GLY A 55 -14.81 3.14 -13.03
CA GLY A 55 -15.39 3.38 -14.35
C GLY A 55 -16.62 2.53 -14.61
N MET A 56 -16.58 1.22 -14.33
CA MET A 56 -17.73 0.33 -14.48
C MET A 56 -18.92 0.78 -13.64
N MET A 57 -18.68 1.18 -12.39
CA MET A 57 -19.74 1.70 -11.53
C MET A 57 -20.29 3.03 -12.03
N LEU A 58 -19.46 4.00 -12.43
CA LEU A 58 -19.91 5.27 -13.04
C LEU A 58 -20.82 5.01 -14.24
N THR A 59 -20.43 4.11 -15.14
CA THR A 59 -21.26 3.72 -16.29
C THR A 59 -22.58 3.09 -15.85
N SER A 60 -22.58 2.22 -14.83
CA SER A 60 -23.80 1.57 -14.33
C SER A 60 -24.81 2.53 -13.70
N PHE A 61 -24.35 3.62 -13.08
CA PHE A 61 -25.19 4.67 -12.49
C PHE A 61 -25.60 5.76 -13.50
N GLY A 62 -25.27 5.60 -14.78
CA GLY A 62 -25.67 6.52 -15.85
C GLY A 62 -24.91 7.84 -15.82
N TYR A 63 -23.65 7.84 -15.37
CA TYR A 63 -22.80 9.03 -15.38
C TYR A 63 -22.59 9.55 -16.81
N VAL A 64 -22.86 10.84 -17.03
CA VAL A 64 -22.65 11.51 -18.33
C VAL A 64 -21.64 12.64 -18.15
N ALA A 65 -20.43 12.48 -18.69
CA ALA A 65 -19.39 13.50 -18.56
C ALA A 65 -19.84 14.85 -19.17
N GLY A 66 -19.75 15.93 -18.39
CA GLY A 66 -20.01 17.30 -18.87
C GLY A 66 -21.49 17.72 -18.95
N ALA A 67 -22.44 16.84 -18.58
CA ALA A 67 -23.87 17.19 -18.49
C ALA A 67 -24.33 17.35 -17.03
N LEU A 68 -25.53 17.94 -16.85
CA LEU A 68 -26.17 18.01 -15.53
C LEU A 68 -26.45 16.58 -15.03
N GLN A 69 -25.80 16.18 -13.93
CA GLN A 69 -25.96 14.84 -13.37
C GLN A 69 -27.35 14.68 -12.75
N THR A 70 -27.96 13.52 -12.96
CA THR A 70 -29.20 13.16 -12.26
C THR A 70 -28.91 12.89 -10.78
N ALA A 71 -29.94 12.99 -9.92
CA ALA A 71 -29.81 12.68 -8.49
C ALA A 71 -29.22 11.26 -8.24
N GLN A 72 -29.53 10.33 -9.16
CA GLN A 72 -29.07 8.94 -9.13
C GLN A 72 -27.58 8.80 -9.48
N ALA A 73 -27.09 9.54 -10.48
CA ALA A 73 -25.67 9.59 -10.81
C ALA A 73 -24.84 10.23 -9.68
N ASN A 74 -25.38 11.27 -9.03
CA ASN A 74 -24.71 11.91 -7.90
C ASN A 74 -24.56 10.98 -6.69
N GLN A 75 -25.60 10.19 -6.40
CA GLN A 75 -25.53 9.15 -5.36
C GLN A 75 -24.50 8.06 -5.71
N GLY A 76 -24.40 7.67 -6.99
CA GLY A 76 -23.37 6.74 -7.48
C GLY A 76 -21.94 7.26 -7.27
N ILE A 77 -21.70 8.56 -7.52
CA ILE A 77 -20.39 9.19 -7.28
C ILE A 77 -20.03 9.19 -5.79
N LEU A 78 -20.97 9.54 -4.91
CA LEU A 78 -20.72 9.54 -3.45
C LEU A 78 -20.41 8.13 -2.92
N LEU A 79 -21.12 7.13 -3.43
CA LEU A 79 -20.85 5.73 -3.09
C LEU A 79 -19.47 5.31 -3.59
N LEU A 80 -19.05 5.72 -4.78
CA LEU A 80 -17.71 5.43 -5.30
C LEU A 80 -16.58 5.99 -4.46
N VAL A 81 -16.69 7.26 -4.07
CA VAL A 81 -15.69 7.94 -3.22
C VAL A 81 -15.61 7.31 -1.82
N SER A 82 -16.65 6.61 -1.37
CA SER A 82 -16.67 5.94 -0.06
C SER A 82 -16.31 4.45 -0.15
N LEU A 83 -16.84 3.73 -1.16
CA LEU A 83 -16.75 2.28 -1.30
C LEU A 83 -15.35 1.84 -1.73
N ILE A 84 -14.70 2.58 -2.65
CA ILE A 84 -13.35 2.25 -3.11
C ILE A 84 -12.33 2.33 -1.95
N PRO A 85 -12.24 3.44 -1.19
CA PRO A 85 -11.36 3.49 -0.03
C PRO A 85 -11.80 2.52 1.07
N ALA A 86 -13.09 2.32 1.34
CA ALA A 86 -13.56 1.35 2.33
C ALA A 86 -13.11 -0.09 2.00
N ALA A 87 -13.27 -0.51 0.74
CA ALA A 87 -12.78 -1.81 0.28
C ALA A 87 -11.26 -1.91 0.39
N GLY A 88 -10.53 -0.83 0.04
CA GLY A 88 -9.09 -0.74 0.21
C GLY A 88 -8.66 -0.96 1.67
N PHE A 89 -9.31 -0.29 2.63
CA PHE A 89 -9.02 -0.46 4.06
C PHE A 89 -9.32 -1.87 4.56
N LEU A 90 -10.40 -2.51 4.11
CA LEU A 90 -10.70 -3.90 4.47
C LEU A 90 -9.65 -4.88 3.95
N ILE A 91 -9.19 -4.70 2.71
CA ILE A 91 -8.12 -5.52 2.13
C ILE A 91 -6.83 -5.32 2.92
N VAL A 92 -6.45 -4.07 3.21
CA VAL A 92 -5.27 -3.77 4.02
C VAL A 92 -5.39 -4.39 5.42
N ALA A 93 -6.52 -4.24 6.10
CA ALA A 93 -6.74 -4.84 7.42
C ALA A 93 -6.63 -6.37 7.40
N ALA A 94 -7.15 -7.02 6.36
CA ALA A 94 -7.02 -8.46 6.19
C ALA A 94 -5.56 -8.90 5.96
N LEU A 95 -4.81 -8.14 5.15
CA LEU A 95 -3.39 -8.39 4.90
C LEU A 95 -2.54 -8.17 6.15
N PHE A 96 -2.83 -7.13 6.92
CA PHE A 96 -2.16 -6.87 8.20
C PHE A 96 -2.35 -8.02 9.19
N ARG A 97 -3.51 -8.70 9.18
CA ARG A 97 -3.74 -9.90 10.01
C ARG A 97 -2.84 -11.08 9.63
N ALA A 98 -2.40 -11.14 8.38
CA ALA A 98 -1.45 -12.15 7.89
C ALA A 98 0.01 -11.67 7.96
N TYR A 99 0.24 -10.41 8.31
CA TYR A 99 1.57 -9.80 8.33
C TYR A 99 2.29 -10.17 9.64
N GLY A 100 3.09 -11.24 9.58
CA GLY A 100 3.88 -11.76 10.71
C GLY A 100 5.17 -10.99 11.01
N LEU A 101 5.30 -9.73 10.56
CA LEU A 101 6.47 -8.89 10.83
C LEU A 101 6.25 -8.18 12.18
N THR A 102 6.54 -8.89 13.27
CA THR A 102 6.45 -8.35 14.64
C THR A 102 7.67 -7.48 14.96
N GLU A 103 7.47 -6.43 15.78
CA GLU A 103 8.52 -5.48 16.19
C GLU A 103 9.77 -6.17 16.78
N ASP A 104 9.56 -7.28 17.52
CA ASP A 104 10.61 -8.16 18.05
C ASP A 104 11.52 -8.78 16.96
N MET A 105 10.93 -9.18 15.83
CA MET A 105 11.68 -9.68 14.68
C MET A 105 12.52 -8.57 14.05
N CYS A 106 11.96 -7.37 13.88
CA CYS A 106 12.69 -6.22 13.36
C CYS A 106 13.87 -5.83 14.26
N ALA A 107 13.69 -5.86 15.59
CA ALA A 107 14.76 -5.61 16.55
C ALA A 107 15.89 -6.65 16.44
N THR A 108 15.53 -7.93 16.33
CA THR A 108 16.48 -9.04 16.16
C THR A 108 17.28 -8.90 14.86
N ILE A 109 16.61 -8.64 13.73
CA ILE A 109 17.25 -8.47 12.41
C ILE A 109 18.26 -7.33 12.42
N ARG A 110 17.90 -6.19 13.02
CA ARG A 110 18.79 -5.02 13.13
C ARG A 110 20.04 -5.33 13.95
N GLY A 111 19.89 -6.04 15.08
CA GLY A 111 21.03 -6.49 15.88
C GLY A 111 21.94 -7.44 15.11
N ASP A 112 21.36 -8.40 14.41
CA ASP A 112 22.10 -9.43 13.66
C ASP A 112 22.83 -8.85 12.44
N LEU A 113 22.23 -7.87 11.73
CA LEU A 113 22.91 -7.14 10.65
C LEU A 113 24.01 -6.21 11.18
N ALA A 114 23.81 -5.55 12.32
CA ALA A 114 24.82 -4.68 12.93
C ALA A 114 26.07 -5.48 13.31
N ALA A 115 25.89 -6.65 13.93
CA ALA A 115 26.98 -7.55 14.30
C ALA A 115 27.80 -8.02 13.07
N ARG A 116 27.12 -8.32 11.94
CA ARG A 116 27.79 -8.73 10.69
C ARG A 116 28.53 -7.61 9.98
N ARG A 117 28.11 -6.35 10.16
CA ARG A 117 28.80 -5.18 9.60
C ARG A 117 29.99 -4.74 10.45
N SER A 118 30.00 -5.09 11.74
CA SER A 118 31.10 -4.80 12.67
C SER A 118 32.23 -5.83 12.68
N ASP A 119 32.07 -6.95 11.97
CA ASP A 119 33.11 -7.96 11.79
C ASP A 119 33.70 -7.83 10.37
N PRO A 120 34.73 -6.99 10.16
CA PRO A 120 35.48 -6.95 8.93
C PRO A 120 36.42 -8.16 8.91
N ALA A 121 35.98 -9.24 8.28
CA ALA A 121 36.90 -10.27 7.80
C ALA A 121 37.89 -9.67 6.78
#